data_AF-A0A847LKA6-F1
#
_entry.id   AF-A0A847LKA6-F1
#
_cell.length_a   1.000
_cell.length_b   1.000
_cell.length_c   1.000
_cell.angle_alpha   90.00
_cell.angle_beta   90.00
_cell.angle_gamma   90.00
#
_symmetry.space_group_name_H-M   'P 1'
#
loop_
_entity.id
_entity.type
_entity.pdbx_description
1 polymer ?
#
loop_
_entity_poly.entity_id
_entity_poly.type
_entity_poly.pdbx_seq_one_letter_code
_entity_poly.pdbx_strand_id
1 'polypeptide(L)'
;MTFRFRCSSLVLLLLLALVTAAPAPGKSLTRALAPADDDDPYTQVVRKVENMVSDGAVQALARKYGLDVINVTWEDTGRFEGSSVGPNISDMTIQVLHGAKERPQMTCMPVIRHPNFSDITADLPIGKFLVRTGNEKGKALKTTPLGALLEDPRAFLTAPESWAGTGSTLLAEKDTHFLVSAQACFLPIPKEGEATFNPVLFNYQSYASAPAVLAILVTREGTSVTIIDNTRDAVPGGMGCGQRLFFNSDGQKASLTGKRLSEFKEPAPTAPSTGSFGDEAKAGQAKGLNMVLLVQVPLKQKEPQRLFDSEECFDKAAAGAMPSEAMSESSNVEEAVIGHGELEGPFVEFDNLPVERDPRFPVRVTVQFYKATDNGVVSEDDMRSIKEQLDLVYKDATYVGSLVVPAGNDPTRPTDWKPTKPRL
;
A
#
# COMPACT_ATOMS: atom_id res chain seq x y z
N MET A 1 -74.27 -43.41 -13.26
CA MET A 1 -73.18 -43.24 -12.27
C MET A 1 -73.42 -44.27 -11.18
N THR A 2 -72.72 -45.39 -11.28
CA THR A 2 -73.09 -46.68 -10.69
C THR A 2 -71.84 -47.33 -10.11
N PHE A 3 -71.89 -47.59 -8.79
CA PHE A 3 -71.32 -48.69 -8.00
C PHE A 3 -70.00 -49.42 -8.36
N ARG A 4 -69.17 -49.57 -7.29
CA ARG A 4 -68.37 -50.75 -6.84
C ARG A 4 -67.08 -51.10 -7.60
N PHE A 5 -65.90 -51.08 -6.95
CA PHE A 5 -65.28 -51.99 -5.95
C PHE A 5 -64.36 -53.07 -6.59
N ARG A 6 -63.12 -53.08 -6.08
CA ARG A 6 -62.25 -54.24 -5.73
C ARG A 6 -61.36 -54.96 -6.78
N CYS A 7 -60.09 -55.03 -6.36
CA CYS A 7 -59.24 -56.23 -6.23
C CYS A 7 -58.39 -56.76 -7.41
N SER A 8 -57.09 -56.85 -7.08
CA SER A 8 -56.19 -58.00 -7.27
C SER A 8 -55.70 -58.33 -8.68
N SER A 9 -54.38 -58.26 -8.89
CA SER A 9 -53.55 -59.48 -8.82
C SER A 9 -52.07 -59.20 -9.00
N LEU A 10 -51.32 -60.01 -8.25
CA LEU A 10 -49.88 -60.19 -8.20
C LEU A 10 -49.36 -60.89 -9.49
N VAL A 11 -48.03 -60.98 -9.59
CA VAL A 11 -47.17 -61.86 -10.45
C VAL A 11 -46.55 -61.13 -11.66
N LEU A 12 -45.26 -61.25 -12.05
CA LEU A 12 -43.96 -61.62 -11.47
C LEU A 12 -42.97 -61.64 -12.69
N LEU A 13 -41.72 -61.15 -12.52
CA LEU A 13 -40.49 -61.40 -13.33
C LEU A 13 -40.47 -60.88 -14.80
N LEU A 14 -39.34 -60.47 -15.43
CA LEU A 14 -37.93 -60.83 -15.30
C LEU A 14 -37.03 -59.79 -16.05
N LEU A 15 -35.90 -59.40 -15.43
CA LEU A 15 -34.62 -58.86 -15.94
C LEU A 15 -34.51 -57.96 -17.20
N LEU A 16 -33.86 -56.78 -17.03
CA LEU A 16 -32.48 -56.59 -17.51
C LEU A 16 -31.77 -55.47 -16.72
N ALA A 17 -30.56 -55.77 -16.26
CA ALA A 17 -29.69 -54.87 -15.53
C ALA A 17 -28.98 -53.88 -16.46
N LEU A 18 -29.00 -52.59 -16.11
CA LEU A 18 -27.88 -51.68 -16.36
C LEU A 18 -27.78 -50.74 -15.15
N VAL A 19 -26.88 -51.10 -14.23
CA VAL A 19 -26.41 -50.22 -13.16
C VAL A 19 -25.52 -49.18 -13.83
N THR A 20 -26.03 -47.98 -14.05
CA THR A 20 -25.17 -46.82 -14.28
C THR A 20 -24.68 -46.35 -12.91
N ALA A 21 -23.44 -46.74 -12.61
CA ALA A 21 -22.71 -46.23 -11.45
C ALA A 21 -22.67 -44.70 -11.51
N ALA A 22 -23.26 -44.06 -10.50
CA ALA A 22 -23.04 -42.65 -10.24
C ALA A 22 -21.52 -42.41 -10.06
N PRO A 23 -20.93 -41.36 -10.67
CA PRO A 23 -19.53 -41.06 -10.46
C PRO A 23 -19.32 -40.71 -8.98
N ALA A 24 -18.38 -41.41 -8.35
CA ALA A 24 -17.92 -41.11 -7.00
C ALA A 24 -17.52 -39.62 -6.90
N PRO A 25 -17.72 -38.97 -5.73
CA PRO A 25 -17.27 -37.60 -5.53
C PRO A 25 -15.78 -37.53 -5.80
N GLY A 26 -15.43 -36.80 -6.87
CA GLY A 26 -14.07 -36.63 -7.32
C GLY A 26 -13.21 -36.12 -6.18
N LYS A 27 -12.08 -36.80 -5.97
CA LYS A 27 -10.99 -36.32 -5.12
C LYS A 27 -10.73 -34.86 -5.49
N SER A 28 -10.94 -33.98 -4.53
CA SER A 28 -10.48 -32.60 -4.56
C SER A 28 -9.03 -32.61 -5.04
N LEU A 29 -8.78 -32.06 -6.23
CA LEU A 29 -7.45 -31.68 -6.67
C LEU A 29 -7.04 -30.47 -5.82
N THR A 30 -6.75 -30.72 -4.55
CA THR A 30 -5.77 -29.94 -3.81
C THR A 30 -4.46 -30.17 -4.57
N ARG A 31 -4.21 -29.31 -5.56
CA ARG A 31 -2.87 -29.13 -6.09
C ARG A 31 -2.06 -28.62 -4.90
N ALA A 32 -1.44 -29.54 -4.18
CA ALA A 32 -0.42 -29.22 -3.21
C ALA A 32 0.53 -28.24 -3.89
N LEU A 33 0.66 -27.04 -3.33
CA LEU A 33 1.73 -26.12 -3.69
C LEU A 33 3.02 -26.92 -3.51
N ALA A 34 3.65 -27.28 -4.63
CA ALA A 34 4.99 -27.87 -4.59
C ALA A 34 5.90 -26.90 -3.83
N PRO A 35 6.89 -27.40 -3.06
CA PRO A 35 7.82 -26.53 -2.34
C PRO A 35 8.40 -25.49 -3.30
N ALA A 36 8.52 -24.25 -2.81
CA ALA A 36 9.18 -23.16 -3.53
C ALA A 36 10.58 -23.62 -3.96
N ASP A 37 11.07 -23.15 -5.10
CA ASP A 37 12.49 -23.24 -5.43
C ASP A 37 13.27 -22.38 -4.42
N ASP A 38 13.57 -22.95 -3.24
CA ASP A 38 14.28 -22.31 -2.13
C ASP A 38 15.76 -22.02 -2.46
N ASP A 39 16.24 -22.49 -3.62
CA ASP A 39 17.63 -22.33 -4.07
C ASP A 39 17.90 -21.02 -4.84
N ASP A 40 16.87 -20.23 -5.18
CA ASP A 40 17.07 -18.92 -5.83
C ASP A 40 17.69 -17.90 -4.85
N PRO A 41 18.90 -17.36 -5.12
CA PRO A 41 19.57 -16.43 -4.21
C PRO A 41 18.73 -15.18 -3.90
N TYR A 42 17.97 -14.66 -4.87
CA TYR A 42 17.14 -13.48 -4.63
C TYR A 42 15.97 -13.80 -3.67
N THR A 43 15.31 -14.94 -3.86
CA THR A 43 14.26 -15.43 -2.95
C THR A 43 14.77 -15.60 -1.51
N GLN A 44 16.02 -16.01 -1.31
CA GLN A 44 16.61 -16.11 0.03
C GLN A 44 16.78 -14.73 0.70
N VAL A 45 17.19 -13.72 -0.08
CA VAL A 45 17.30 -12.33 0.41
C VAL A 45 15.94 -11.78 0.79
N VAL A 46 14.93 -11.99 -0.06
CA VAL A 46 13.54 -11.58 0.21
C VAL A 46 13.04 -12.17 1.53
N ARG A 47 13.27 -13.47 1.78
CA ARG A 47 12.91 -14.12 3.04
C ARG A 47 13.69 -13.59 4.23
N LYS A 48 14.98 -13.29 4.06
CA LYS A 48 15.80 -12.72 5.14
C LYS A 48 15.28 -11.34 5.54
N VAL A 49 14.89 -10.52 4.56
CA VAL A 49 14.26 -9.22 4.81
C VAL A 49 12.88 -9.39 5.45
N GLU A 50 12.01 -10.26 4.91
CA GLU A 50 10.69 -10.57 5.50
C GLU A 50 10.80 -10.93 6.99
N ASN A 51 11.78 -11.75 7.37
CA ASN A 51 11.98 -12.22 8.74
C ASN A 51 12.56 -11.17 9.70
N MET A 52 12.90 -9.95 9.25
CA MET A 52 13.40 -8.90 10.14
C MET A 52 12.39 -8.50 11.23
N VAL A 53 11.08 -8.70 11.00
CA VAL A 53 10.04 -8.45 12.00
C VAL A 53 10.17 -9.34 13.23
N SER A 54 10.77 -10.52 13.11
CA SER A 54 11.00 -11.47 14.21
C SER A 54 12.46 -11.56 14.64
N ASP A 55 13.37 -10.84 13.96
CA ASP A 55 14.78 -10.77 14.32
C ASP A 55 15.00 -9.90 15.56
N GLY A 56 15.39 -10.54 16.67
CA GLY A 56 15.59 -9.86 17.95
C GLY A 56 16.67 -8.77 17.93
N ALA A 57 17.71 -8.90 17.10
CA ALA A 57 18.78 -7.92 16.99
C ALA A 57 18.31 -6.70 16.19
N VAL A 58 17.65 -6.90 15.06
CA VAL A 58 17.05 -5.81 14.26
C VAL A 58 15.99 -5.06 15.08
N GLN A 59 15.13 -5.80 15.79
CA GLN A 59 14.12 -5.23 16.67
C GLN A 59 14.72 -4.43 17.84
N ALA A 60 15.78 -4.93 18.47
CA ALA A 60 16.49 -4.20 19.52
C ALA A 60 17.14 -2.92 18.98
N LEU A 61 17.68 -2.98 17.76
CA LEU A 61 18.28 -1.84 17.11
C LEU A 61 17.25 -0.75 16.76
N ALA A 62 16.11 -1.12 16.17
CA ALA A 62 15.04 -0.18 15.88
C ALA A 62 14.53 0.51 17.15
N ARG A 63 14.29 -0.26 18.22
CA ARG A 63 13.84 0.27 19.52
C ARG A 63 14.84 1.26 20.14
N LYS A 64 16.16 1.04 19.95
CA LYS A 64 17.21 1.98 20.40
C LYS A 64 17.01 3.39 19.82
N TYR A 65 16.42 3.50 18.63
CA TYR A 65 16.12 4.75 17.93
C TYR A 65 14.65 5.19 18.05
N GLY A 66 13.84 4.52 18.87
CA GLY A 66 12.40 4.83 19.02
C GLY A 66 11.57 4.47 17.78
N LEU A 67 12.02 3.48 17.03
CA LEU A 67 11.35 2.92 15.85
C LEU A 67 10.96 1.46 16.11
N ASP A 68 10.00 0.98 15.34
CA ASP A 68 9.62 -0.43 15.24
C ASP A 68 9.85 -0.93 13.80
N VAL A 69 10.04 -2.24 13.66
CA VAL A 69 10.01 -2.96 12.38
C VAL A 69 8.79 -3.86 12.37
N ILE A 70 7.82 -3.60 11.48
CA ILE A 70 6.49 -4.22 11.52
C ILE A 70 6.03 -4.66 10.12
N ASN A 71 5.14 -5.65 10.07
CA ASN A 71 4.61 -6.16 8.80
C ASN A 71 3.66 -5.18 8.10
N VAL A 72 2.86 -4.48 8.92
CA VAL A 72 1.78 -3.63 8.45
C VAL A 72 1.74 -2.36 9.28
N THR A 73 1.60 -1.25 8.58
CA THR A 73 1.57 0.10 9.15
C THR A 73 0.16 0.61 9.22
N TRP A 74 -0.17 1.32 10.30
CA TRP A 74 -1.47 1.94 10.48
C TRP A 74 -1.45 3.34 9.86
N GLU A 75 -2.23 3.52 8.79
CA GLU A 75 -2.31 4.74 8.00
C GLU A 75 -3.70 5.38 8.11
N ASP A 76 -4.13 5.58 9.36
CA ASP A 76 -5.48 5.98 9.71
C ASP A 76 -5.71 7.48 9.63
N THR A 77 -6.97 7.87 9.43
CA THR A 77 -7.37 9.29 9.50
C THR A 77 -8.44 9.59 10.55
N GLY A 78 -9.07 8.54 11.10
CA GLY A 78 -10.28 8.66 11.92
C GLY A 78 -10.31 7.80 13.17
N ARG A 79 -9.17 7.45 13.77
CA ARG A 79 -9.10 6.50 14.90
C ARG A 79 -9.63 7.07 16.22
N PHE A 80 -10.35 6.28 17.03
CA PHE A 80 -10.74 6.71 18.38
C PHE A 80 -9.52 6.83 19.30
N GLU A 81 -9.51 7.85 20.16
CA GLU A 81 -8.47 8.05 21.16
C GLU A 81 -8.30 6.81 22.05
N GLY A 82 -7.06 6.37 22.25
CA GLY A 82 -6.72 5.20 23.06
C GLY A 82 -7.19 3.85 22.51
N SER A 83 -7.55 3.77 21.23
CA SER A 83 -8.17 2.59 20.61
C SER A 83 -7.44 2.15 19.34
N SER A 84 -7.50 0.87 19.02
CA SER A 84 -7.02 0.30 17.74
C SER A 84 -8.08 0.35 16.63
N VAL A 85 -9.28 0.84 16.94
CA VAL A 85 -10.43 0.91 16.01
C VAL A 85 -10.97 2.33 15.88
N GLY A 86 -11.71 2.57 14.79
CA GLY A 86 -12.27 3.86 14.39
C GLY A 86 -12.71 3.85 12.93
N PRO A 87 -13.31 4.94 12.42
CA PRO A 87 -13.54 5.12 10.99
C PRO A 87 -12.26 5.43 10.21
N ASN A 88 -12.33 5.18 8.89
CA ASN A 88 -11.31 5.44 7.89
C ASN A 88 -9.91 4.95 8.30
N ILE A 89 -9.86 3.63 8.54
CA ILE A 89 -8.66 2.87 8.92
C ILE A 89 -8.13 2.16 7.69
N SER A 90 -6.83 2.31 7.48
CA SER A 90 -6.11 1.68 6.40
C SER A 90 -4.81 1.08 6.91
N ASP A 91 -4.57 -0.14 6.50
CA ASP A 91 -3.33 -0.85 6.73
C ASP A 91 -2.46 -0.76 5.46
N MET A 92 -1.15 -0.54 5.60
CA MET A 92 -0.24 -0.40 4.46
C MET A 92 1.03 -1.24 4.62
N THR A 93 1.49 -1.83 3.53
CA THR A 93 2.81 -2.46 3.38
C THR A 93 3.28 -2.35 1.92
N ILE A 94 4.41 -2.96 1.56
CA ILE A 94 4.79 -3.20 0.15
C ILE A 94 4.91 -4.69 -0.11
N GLN A 95 4.72 -5.09 -1.36
CA GLN A 95 4.95 -6.46 -1.84
C GLN A 95 6.03 -6.49 -2.89
N VAL A 96 6.98 -7.40 -2.73
CA VAL A 96 8.06 -7.63 -3.69
C VAL A 96 7.77 -8.90 -4.49
N LEU A 97 7.90 -8.79 -5.80
CA LEU A 97 7.84 -9.90 -6.74
C LEU A 97 9.19 -10.64 -6.78
N HIS A 98 9.17 -11.96 -6.64
CA HIS A 98 10.34 -12.83 -6.73
C HIS A 98 9.95 -14.25 -7.20
N GLY A 99 10.92 -15.16 -7.23
CA GLY A 99 10.74 -16.53 -7.73
C GLY A 99 10.83 -16.63 -9.26
N ALA A 100 10.73 -17.86 -9.77
CA ALA A 100 10.83 -18.13 -11.19
C ALA A 100 9.67 -17.49 -11.98
N LYS A 101 9.92 -17.13 -13.25
CA LYS A 101 8.90 -16.50 -14.12
C LYS A 101 7.63 -17.35 -14.27
N GLU A 102 7.78 -18.67 -14.26
CA GLU A 102 6.69 -19.64 -14.36
C GLU A 102 5.92 -19.82 -13.04
N ARG A 103 6.50 -19.34 -11.92
CA ARG A 103 5.95 -19.45 -10.55
C ARG A 103 6.28 -18.20 -9.73
N PRO A 104 5.73 -17.03 -10.13
CA PRO A 104 5.96 -15.80 -9.40
C PRO A 104 5.42 -15.89 -7.97
N GLN A 105 6.16 -15.35 -7.03
CA GLN A 105 5.81 -15.20 -5.63
C GLN A 105 5.78 -13.71 -5.27
N MET A 106 4.89 -13.34 -4.36
CA MET A 106 4.80 -11.99 -3.82
C MET A 106 4.88 -12.08 -2.30
N THR A 107 5.78 -11.30 -1.72
CA THR A 107 6.03 -11.32 -0.27
C THR A 107 5.94 -9.90 0.28
N CYS A 108 5.18 -9.72 1.37
CA CYS A 108 5.08 -8.43 2.05
C CYS A 108 6.37 -8.11 2.79
N MET A 109 6.88 -6.88 2.67
CA MET A 109 8.13 -6.48 3.29
C MET A 109 7.91 -5.73 4.60
N PRO A 110 8.83 -5.86 5.58
CA PRO A 110 8.80 -5.08 6.80
C PRO A 110 8.90 -3.58 6.53
N VAL A 111 8.22 -2.81 7.36
CA VAL A 111 8.27 -1.34 7.36
C VAL A 111 8.82 -0.86 8.70
N ILE A 112 9.67 0.16 8.63
CA ILE A 112 10.36 0.79 9.75
C ILE A 112 9.73 2.15 9.99
N ARG A 113 9.19 2.37 11.18
CA ARG A 113 8.50 3.63 11.53
C ARG A 113 8.39 3.82 13.03
N HIS A 114 7.85 4.97 13.45
CA HIS A 114 7.39 5.11 14.84
C HIS A 114 6.28 4.09 15.16
N PRO A 115 6.18 3.64 16.43
CA PRO A 115 5.23 2.61 16.83
C PRO A 115 3.78 2.90 16.43
N ASN A 116 3.11 1.89 15.89
CA ASN A 116 1.71 1.95 15.47
C ASN A 116 0.76 2.45 16.59
N PHE A 117 0.98 2.02 17.84
CA PHE A 117 0.17 2.47 19.00
C PHE A 117 0.36 3.94 19.35
N SER A 118 1.43 4.58 18.86
CA SER A 118 1.61 6.02 18.97
C SER A 118 1.15 6.77 17.73
N ASP A 119 1.20 6.17 16.53
CA ASP A 119 0.95 6.82 15.22
C ASP A 119 1.35 8.30 15.23
N ILE A 120 2.65 8.55 15.41
CA ILE A 120 3.20 9.91 15.41
C ILE A 120 3.00 10.50 14.02
N THR A 121 2.33 11.64 13.98
CA THR A 121 1.95 12.36 12.77
C THR A 121 2.31 13.83 12.89
N ALA A 122 2.50 14.45 11.74
CA ALA A 122 2.75 15.88 11.58
C ALA A 122 1.64 16.56 10.79
N ASP A 123 1.41 17.84 11.06
CA ASP A 123 0.55 18.68 10.26
C ASP A 123 1.44 19.59 9.41
N LEU A 124 1.46 19.36 8.09
CA LEU A 124 2.21 20.20 7.16
C LEU A 124 1.25 21.02 6.29
N PRO A 125 1.51 22.32 6.08
CA PRO A 125 0.70 23.16 5.20
C PRO A 125 0.62 22.56 3.79
N ILE A 126 -0.58 22.59 3.19
CA ILE A 126 -0.82 21.99 1.86
C ILE A 126 0.12 22.54 0.76
N GLY A 127 0.56 23.79 0.90
CA GLY A 127 1.46 24.45 -0.05
C GLY A 127 2.89 23.91 -0.07
N LYS A 128 3.27 23.03 0.87
CA LYS A 128 4.61 22.42 0.90
C LYS A 128 4.77 21.21 -0.02
N PHE A 129 3.68 20.69 -0.58
CA PHE A 129 3.69 19.45 -1.35
C PHE A 129 3.69 19.72 -2.85
N LEU A 130 4.79 19.34 -3.49
CA LEU A 130 4.97 19.41 -4.94
C LEU A 130 5.02 17.98 -5.50
N VAL A 131 4.22 17.71 -6.52
CA VAL A 131 4.12 16.42 -7.19
C VAL A 131 4.45 16.55 -8.67
N ARG A 132 4.68 15.41 -9.34
CA ARG A 132 4.99 15.36 -10.77
C ARG A 132 3.75 14.89 -11.53
N THR A 133 3.30 15.65 -12.51
CA THR A 133 2.13 15.29 -13.35
C THR A 133 2.46 15.41 -14.84
N GLY A 134 1.64 14.81 -15.70
CA GLY A 134 1.84 14.69 -17.14
C GLY A 134 1.93 13.23 -17.60
N ASN A 135 2.30 12.32 -16.69
CA ASN A 135 2.40 10.88 -16.96
C ASN A 135 1.05 10.27 -17.36
N GLU A 136 -0.06 10.81 -16.85
CA GLU A 136 -1.43 10.36 -17.18
C GLU A 136 -1.84 10.61 -18.64
N LYS A 137 -1.10 11.46 -19.37
CA LYS A 137 -1.29 11.76 -20.81
C LYS A 137 -0.03 11.47 -21.65
N GLY A 138 0.96 10.76 -21.10
CA GLY A 138 2.25 10.54 -21.77
C GLY A 138 3.02 11.84 -22.11
N LYS A 139 2.78 12.92 -21.35
CA LYS A 139 3.39 14.24 -21.58
C LYS A 139 4.62 14.46 -20.71
N ALA A 140 5.43 15.45 -21.09
CA ALA A 140 6.56 15.88 -20.28
C ALA A 140 6.12 16.29 -18.86
N LEU A 141 6.88 15.82 -17.87
CA LEU A 141 6.55 15.99 -16.45
C LEU A 141 6.64 17.45 -16.00
N LYS A 142 5.59 17.91 -15.33
CA LYS A 142 5.50 19.23 -14.72
C LYS A 142 5.49 19.11 -13.20
N THR A 143 6.02 20.11 -12.53
CA THR A 143 5.90 20.25 -11.08
C THR A 143 4.57 20.94 -10.78
N THR A 144 3.74 20.28 -9.99
CA THR A 144 2.36 20.70 -9.70
C THR A 144 2.14 20.66 -8.19
N PRO A 145 1.56 21.68 -7.55
CA PRO A 145 1.18 21.59 -6.15
C PRO A 145 0.15 20.48 -5.93
N LEU A 146 0.33 19.63 -4.90
CA LEU A 146 -0.64 18.57 -4.59
C LEU A 146 -2.05 19.14 -4.35
N GLY A 147 -2.13 20.31 -3.70
CA GLY A 147 -3.39 21.03 -3.53
C GLY A 147 -4.10 21.33 -4.86
N ALA A 148 -3.38 21.72 -5.91
CA ALA A 148 -3.96 21.98 -7.22
C ALA A 148 -4.50 20.72 -7.90
N LEU A 149 -3.82 19.58 -7.72
CA LEU A 149 -4.32 18.27 -8.17
C LEU A 149 -5.60 17.90 -7.43
N LEU A 150 -5.66 18.10 -6.12
CA LEU A 150 -6.87 17.82 -5.33
C LEU A 150 -8.00 18.81 -5.63
N GLU A 151 -7.68 20.04 -6.01
CA GLU A 151 -8.65 21.07 -6.35
C GLU A 151 -9.40 20.75 -7.65
N ASP A 152 -8.66 20.38 -8.70
CA ASP A 152 -9.20 19.95 -10.02
C ASP A 152 -8.57 18.63 -10.50
N PRO A 153 -8.97 17.47 -9.92
CA PRO A 153 -8.39 16.18 -10.28
C PRO A 153 -8.54 15.82 -11.75
N ARG A 154 -9.64 16.24 -12.39
CA ARG A 154 -9.96 15.88 -13.79
C ARG A 154 -8.90 16.35 -14.78
N ALA A 155 -8.20 17.44 -14.48
CA ALA A 155 -7.07 17.91 -15.30
C ALA A 155 -5.87 16.95 -15.30
N PHE A 156 -5.79 16.03 -14.32
CA PHE A 156 -4.69 15.10 -14.08
C PHE A 156 -5.13 13.63 -14.13
N LEU A 157 -6.24 13.33 -14.83
CA LEU A 157 -6.72 11.97 -15.08
C LEU A 157 -6.54 11.58 -16.54
N THR A 158 -6.20 10.32 -16.78
CA THR A 158 -6.24 9.69 -18.10
C THR A 158 -7.67 9.69 -18.65
N ALA A 159 -8.65 9.34 -17.81
CA ALA A 159 -10.08 9.27 -18.16
C ALA A 159 -10.90 10.17 -17.21
N PRO A 160 -10.95 11.50 -17.43
CA PRO A 160 -11.67 12.43 -16.55
C PRO A 160 -13.16 12.13 -16.37
N GLU A 161 -13.77 11.53 -17.39
CA GLU A 161 -15.16 11.06 -17.40
C GLU A 161 -15.40 9.85 -16.49
N SER A 162 -14.34 9.13 -16.09
CA SER A 162 -14.44 8.03 -15.13
C SER A 162 -14.84 8.51 -13.74
N TRP A 163 -14.69 9.79 -13.42
CA TRP A 163 -15.26 10.36 -12.20
C TRP A 163 -16.69 10.85 -12.47
N ALA A 164 -17.65 9.95 -12.22
CA ALA A 164 -19.06 10.24 -12.36
C ALA A 164 -19.57 11.20 -11.26
N GLY A 165 -20.83 11.63 -11.38
CA GLY A 165 -21.48 12.50 -10.39
C GLY A 165 -21.12 13.98 -10.54
N THR A 166 -21.50 14.78 -9.53
CA THR A 166 -21.36 16.25 -9.54
C THR A 166 -20.11 16.75 -8.81
N GLY A 167 -19.34 15.87 -8.19
CA GLY A 167 -18.10 16.23 -7.51
C GLY A 167 -17.08 16.81 -8.48
N SER A 168 -16.44 17.92 -8.11
CA SER A 168 -15.39 18.58 -8.89
C SER A 168 -14.08 18.73 -8.16
N THR A 169 -14.06 18.54 -6.84
CA THR A 169 -12.88 18.74 -6.01
C THR A 169 -12.76 17.66 -4.93
N LEU A 170 -11.51 17.36 -4.56
CA LEU A 170 -11.11 16.50 -3.44
C LEU A 170 -10.60 17.31 -2.24
N LEU A 171 -10.68 18.64 -2.28
CA LEU A 171 -10.41 19.50 -1.13
C LEU A 171 -11.69 19.85 -0.38
N ALA A 172 -11.60 19.90 0.94
CA ALA A 172 -12.59 20.51 1.80
C ALA A 172 -12.13 21.90 2.25
N GLU A 173 -13.08 22.78 2.60
CA GLU A 173 -12.78 24.14 3.11
C GLU A 173 -11.82 24.14 4.32
N LYS A 174 -11.86 23.07 5.14
CA LYS A 174 -11.00 22.91 6.32
C LYS A 174 -9.54 22.53 5.99
N ASP A 175 -9.27 22.07 4.77
CA ASP A 175 -7.99 21.42 4.41
C ASP A 175 -6.89 22.49 4.25
N THR A 176 -6.35 22.96 5.37
CA THR A 176 -5.21 23.90 5.44
C THR A 176 -3.87 23.19 5.58
N HIS A 177 -3.90 21.96 6.13
CA HIS A 177 -2.76 21.09 6.36
C HIS A 177 -3.10 19.66 5.93
N PHE A 178 -2.07 18.87 5.59
CA PHE A 178 -2.17 17.43 5.45
C PHE A 178 -1.65 16.73 6.70
N LEU A 179 -2.28 15.61 7.05
CA LEU A 179 -1.84 14.71 8.12
C LEU A 179 -0.70 13.84 7.55
N VAL A 180 0.50 13.95 8.11
CA VAL A 180 1.69 13.34 7.51
C VAL A 180 2.36 12.39 8.46
N SER A 181 2.77 11.23 7.93
CA SER A 181 3.64 10.27 8.60
C SER A 181 4.84 9.97 7.69
N ALA A 182 5.93 9.52 8.29
CA ALA A 182 7.12 9.08 7.58
C ALA A 182 7.50 7.66 8.00
N GLN A 183 7.92 6.86 7.02
CA GLN A 183 8.36 5.49 7.22
C GLN A 183 9.39 5.08 6.18
N ALA A 184 10.14 4.02 6.44
CA ALA A 184 11.11 3.43 5.53
C ALA A 184 10.85 1.94 5.34
N CYS A 185 11.21 1.37 4.20
CA CYS A 185 11.07 -0.05 3.93
C CYS A 185 12.39 -0.58 3.41
N PHE A 186 12.79 -1.76 3.90
CA PHE A 186 13.87 -2.51 3.28
C PHE A 186 13.33 -3.15 1.99
N LEU A 187 13.91 -2.74 0.88
CA LEU A 187 13.62 -3.28 -0.44
C LEU A 187 14.71 -4.31 -0.78
N PRO A 188 14.43 -5.61 -0.72
CA PRO A 188 15.36 -6.60 -1.25
C PRO A 188 15.51 -6.40 -2.76
N ILE A 189 16.75 -6.30 -3.23
CA ILE A 189 17.09 -6.14 -4.65
C ILE A 189 18.01 -7.31 -5.05
N PRO A 190 17.88 -7.87 -6.26
CA PRO A 190 18.87 -8.82 -6.77
C PRO A 190 20.27 -8.19 -6.83
N LYS A 191 21.32 -9.01 -6.86
CA LYS A 191 22.71 -8.52 -6.96
C LYS A 191 22.97 -7.68 -8.22
N GLU A 192 22.20 -7.94 -9.29
CA GLU A 192 22.23 -7.17 -10.52
C GLU A 192 20.78 -6.92 -10.96
N GLY A 193 20.48 -5.70 -11.41
CA GLY A 193 19.19 -5.33 -11.96
C GLY A 193 18.29 -4.60 -10.97
N GLU A 194 16.98 -4.84 -11.05
CA GLU A 194 15.99 -4.13 -10.26
C GLU A 194 14.97 -5.08 -9.63
N ALA A 195 14.45 -4.70 -8.47
CA ALA A 195 13.32 -5.36 -7.83
C ALA A 195 12.01 -4.77 -8.35
N THR A 196 11.05 -5.62 -8.70
CA THR A 196 9.67 -5.20 -8.98
C THR A 196 8.85 -5.30 -7.71
N PHE A 197 8.10 -4.24 -7.38
CA PHE A 197 7.29 -4.19 -6.16
C PHE A 197 6.06 -3.29 -6.32
N ASN A 198 5.11 -3.40 -5.40
CA ASN A 198 3.95 -2.51 -5.29
C ASN A 198 3.68 -2.17 -3.83
N PRO A 199 3.36 -0.90 -3.50
CA PRO A 199 2.65 -0.59 -2.28
C PRO A 199 1.29 -1.29 -2.27
N VAL A 200 0.86 -1.72 -1.09
CA VAL A 200 -0.42 -2.41 -0.88
C VAL A 200 -1.17 -1.69 0.22
N LEU A 201 -2.43 -1.37 -0.08
CA LEU A 201 -3.33 -0.70 0.86
C LEU A 201 -4.51 -1.62 1.17
N PHE A 202 -4.81 -1.76 2.45
CA PHE A 202 -5.91 -2.55 2.99
C PHE A 202 -6.86 -1.59 3.68
N ASN A 203 -7.92 -1.14 3.00
CA ASN A 203 -8.90 -0.26 3.62
C ASN A 203 -10.15 -1.04 4.02
N TYR A 204 -10.40 -1.15 5.32
CA TYR A 204 -11.45 -2.02 5.85
C TYR A 204 -12.88 -1.57 5.51
N GLN A 205 -13.09 -0.33 5.09
CA GLN A 205 -14.41 0.20 4.77
C GLN A 205 -14.72 0.26 3.28
N SER A 206 -13.72 -0.03 2.44
CA SER A 206 -13.81 0.07 1.00
C SER A 206 -14.35 -1.23 0.37
N TYR A 207 -15.22 -1.07 -0.62
CA TYR A 207 -15.67 -2.15 -1.49
C TYR A 207 -16.05 -1.59 -2.87
N ALA A 208 -16.08 -2.47 -3.89
CA ALA A 208 -16.35 -2.19 -5.31
C ALA A 208 -17.26 -0.98 -5.61
N SER A 209 -18.45 -0.91 -5.00
CA SER A 209 -19.45 0.12 -5.30
C SER A 209 -19.43 1.35 -4.38
N ALA A 210 -18.65 1.32 -3.29
CA ALA A 210 -18.49 2.43 -2.36
C ALA A 210 -17.08 2.43 -1.72
N PRO A 211 -16.05 2.88 -2.47
CA PRO A 211 -14.71 3.07 -1.92
C PRO A 211 -14.76 4.12 -0.80
N ALA A 212 -14.03 3.87 0.30
CA ALA A 212 -13.90 4.81 1.41
C ALA A 212 -12.63 5.68 1.31
N VAL A 213 -11.70 5.31 0.43
CA VAL A 213 -10.45 6.03 0.18
C VAL A 213 -10.13 6.04 -1.31
N LEU A 214 -9.65 7.19 -1.78
CA LEU A 214 -8.90 7.33 -3.03
C LEU A 214 -7.42 7.40 -2.67
N ALA A 215 -6.59 6.58 -3.30
CA ALA A 215 -5.15 6.61 -3.15
C ALA A 215 -4.50 7.37 -4.32
N ILE A 216 -3.52 8.21 -4.00
CA ILE A 216 -2.68 8.90 -4.96
C ILE A 216 -1.23 8.49 -4.69
N LEU A 217 -0.64 7.77 -5.64
CA LEU A 217 0.74 7.32 -5.64
C LEU A 217 1.61 8.36 -6.35
N VAL A 218 2.55 8.98 -5.64
CA VAL A 218 3.45 9.99 -6.20
C VAL A 218 4.88 9.47 -6.20
N THR A 219 5.52 9.49 -7.36
CA THR A 219 6.94 9.15 -7.55
C THR A 219 7.66 10.28 -8.28
N ARG A 220 8.98 10.16 -8.45
CA ARG A 220 9.75 11.10 -9.29
C ARG A 220 9.30 11.11 -10.76
N GLU A 221 8.64 10.04 -11.21
CA GLU A 221 8.23 9.82 -12.60
C GLU A 221 6.79 10.25 -12.89
N GLY A 222 6.01 10.57 -11.86
CA GLY A 222 4.62 11.00 -12.06
C GLY A 222 3.72 10.75 -10.85
N THR A 223 2.42 10.90 -11.08
CA THR A 223 1.36 10.73 -10.09
C THR A 223 0.27 9.82 -10.62
N SER A 224 -0.24 8.90 -9.80
CA SER A 224 -1.25 7.91 -10.20
C SER A 224 -2.40 7.92 -9.22
N VAL A 225 -3.63 8.10 -9.71
CA VAL A 225 -4.83 8.26 -8.89
C VAL A 225 -5.71 7.01 -9.02
N THR A 226 -6.03 6.32 -7.94
CA THR A 226 -6.84 5.10 -7.98
C THR A 226 -7.79 5.01 -6.79
N ILE A 227 -9.02 4.55 -7.01
CA ILE A 227 -9.93 4.19 -5.91
C ILE A 227 -9.49 2.89 -5.25
N ILE A 228 -9.76 2.75 -3.95
CA ILE A 228 -9.57 1.49 -3.23
C ILE A 228 -10.90 0.75 -3.17
N ASP A 229 -10.94 -0.45 -3.72
CA ASP A 229 -12.16 -1.24 -3.82
C ASP A 229 -12.02 -2.68 -3.29
N ASN A 230 -10.79 -3.07 -2.92
CA ASN A 230 -10.40 -4.37 -2.38
C ASN A 230 -10.73 -5.58 -3.27
N THR A 231 -11.02 -5.37 -4.56
CA THR A 231 -11.36 -6.43 -5.52
C THR A 231 -10.39 -6.49 -6.69
N ARG A 232 -10.05 -5.34 -7.26
CA ARG A 232 -9.07 -5.25 -8.35
C ARG A 232 -7.67 -5.38 -7.77
N ASP A 233 -6.76 -5.88 -8.61
CA ASP A 233 -5.34 -5.89 -8.27
C ASP A 233 -5.01 -6.55 -6.93
N ALA A 234 -5.85 -7.53 -6.56
CA ALA A 234 -5.78 -8.22 -5.30
C ALA A 234 -4.40 -8.84 -5.07
N VAL A 235 -4.02 -8.91 -3.80
CA VAL A 235 -2.83 -9.61 -3.33
C VAL A 235 -2.99 -11.12 -3.58
N PRO A 236 -2.16 -11.75 -4.43
CA PRO A 236 -2.18 -13.20 -4.60
C PRO A 236 -1.85 -13.91 -3.27
N GLY A 237 -2.70 -14.82 -2.82
CA GLY A 237 -2.49 -15.58 -1.58
C GLY A 237 -2.71 -14.80 -0.28
N GLY A 238 -3.09 -13.52 -0.35
CA GLY A 238 -3.54 -12.74 0.81
C GLY A 238 -5.00 -13.04 1.14
N MET A 239 -5.38 -12.88 2.42
CA MET A 239 -6.78 -12.96 2.87
C MET A 239 -7.58 -11.76 2.33
N GLY A 240 -7.92 -11.76 1.04
CA GLY A 240 -9.08 -11.10 0.44
C GLY A 240 -9.29 -9.57 0.55
N CYS A 241 -8.46 -8.80 1.26
CA CYS A 241 -8.79 -7.40 1.61
C CYS A 241 -7.74 -6.34 1.26
N GLY A 242 -6.77 -6.64 0.38
CA GLY A 242 -5.71 -5.69 -0.01
C GLY A 242 -5.65 -5.43 -1.51
N GLN A 243 -5.37 -4.18 -1.88
CA GLN A 243 -5.22 -3.73 -3.26
C GLN A 243 -3.80 -3.21 -3.51
N ARG A 244 -3.14 -3.76 -4.53
CA ARG A 244 -1.84 -3.27 -4.99
C ARG A 244 -2.01 -1.95 -5.74
N LEU A 245 -1.06 -1.04 -5.52
CA LEU A 245 -1.02 0.26 -6.18
C LEU A 245 0.01 0.23 -7.31
N PHE A 246 -0.37 0.81 -8.44
CA PHE A 246 0.43 0.84 -9.66
C PHE A 246 0.73 2.27 -10.09
N PHE A 247 1.78 2.41 -10.88
CA PHE A 247 2.08 3.64 -11.60
C PHE A 247 1.21 3.73 -12.87
N ASN A 248 0.65 4.90 -13.13
CA ASN A 248 -0.08 5.23 -14.36
C ASN A 248 0.88 5.80 -15.41
N SER A 249 1.11 5.05 -16.48
CA SER A 249 1.81 5.49 -17.67
C SER A 249 0.83 5.58 -18.83
N ASP A 250 0.28 6.76 -19.07
CA ASP A 250 -0.65 7.07 -20.16
C ASP A 250 -1.86 6.11 -20.23
N GLY A 251 -2.47 5.84 -19.08
CA GLY A 251 -3.60 4.92 -18.96
C GLY A 251 -3.23 3.45 -18.89
N GLN A 252 -1.93 3.11 -18.87
CA GLN A 252 -1.44 1.75 -18.64
C GLN A 252 -0.82 1.66 -17.25
N LYS A 253 -1.09 0.57 -16.53
CA LYS A 253 -0.54 0.33 -15.21
C LYS A 253 0.83 -0.33 -15.31
N ALA A 254 1.75 0.04 -14.44
CA ALA A 254 3.06 -0.59 -14.30
C ALA A 254 3.43 -0.72 -12.82
N SER A 255 4.00 -1.87 -12.43
CA SER A 255 4.55 -2.02 -11.08
C SER A 255 5.75 -1.08 -10.88
N LEU A 256 6.02 -0.73 -9.62
CA LEU A 256 7.21 0.06 -9.32
C LEU A 256 8.45 -0.80 -9.41
N THR A 257 9.56 -0.17 -9.75
CA THR A 257 10.88 -0.79 -9.71
C THR A 257 11.78 -0.07 -8.73
N GLY A 258 12.71 -0.81 -8.14
CA GLY A 258 13.77 -0.25 -7.32
C GLY A 258 15.11 -0.82 -7.74
N LYS A 259 16.09 0.05 -7.92
CA LYS A 259 17.49 -0.30 -8.19
C LYS A 259 18.40 0.37 -7.18
N ARG A 260 19.62 -0.12 -7.04
CA ARG A 260 20.63 0.51 -6.18
C ARG A 260 20.96 1.93 -6.65
N LEU A 261 21.17 2.85 -5.71
CA LEU A 261 21.65 4.20 -6.02
C LEU A 261 23.02 4.16 -6.69
N SER A 262 23.91 3.26 -6.24
CA SER A 262 25.24 3.03 -6.83
C SER A 262 25.21 2.64 -8.32
N GLU A 263 24.12 2.04 -8.79
CA GLU A 263 23.91 1.65 -10.20
C GLU A 263 23.19 2.72 -11.02
N PHE A 264 22.64 3.74 -10.37
CA PHE A 264 21.86 4.77 -11.05
C PHE A 264 22.76 5.75 -11.79
N LYS A 265 22.51 5.87 -13.09
CA LYS A 265 23.06 6.93 -13.94
C LYS A 265 21.93 7.90 -14.26
N GLU A 266 22.12 9.18 -13.92
CA GLU A 266 21.16 10.21 -14.29
C GLU A 266 20.95 10.21 -15.81
N PRO A 267 19.69 10.19 -16.28
CA PRO A 267 19.43 10.40 -17.70
C PRO A 267 19.93 11.79 -18.10
N ALA A 268 20.58 11.88 -19.26
CA ALA A 268 21.10 13.14 -19.77
C ALA A 268 19.97 14.19 -19.83
N PRO A 269 20.21 15.44 -19.37
CA PRO A 269 19.16 16.45 -19.33
C PRO A 269 18.65 16.72 -20.74
N THR A 270 17.36 16.46 -20.96
CA THR A 270 16.65 16.86 -22.17
C THR A 270 16.38 18.36 -22.12
N ALA A 271 17.27 19.11 -22.79
CA ALA A 271 17.28 20.56 -22.99
C ALA A 271 17.61 21.44 -21.75
N PRO A 272 18.32 22.58 -21.95
CA PRO A 272 18.60 23.50 -20.85
C PRO A 272 17.32 24.25 -20.46
N SER A 273 16.87 24.08 -19.22
CA SER A 273 15.84 24.93 -18.64
C SER A 273 16.41 26.33 -18.41
N THR A 274 15.93 27.30 -19.17
CA THR A 274 16.20 28.74 -18.96
C THR A 274 15.36 29.27 -17.80
N GLY A 275 15.74 28.92 -16.57
CA GLY A 275 15.15 29.48 -15.36
C GLY A 275 16.04 29.21 -14.15
N SER A 276 16.34 30.25 -13.37
CA SER A 276 17.24 30.22 -12.21
C SER A 276 16.69 29.44 -10.99
N PHE A 277 15.79 28.48 -11.20
CA PHE A 277 15.26 27.54 -10.20
C PHE A 277 15.99 26.18 -10.23
N GLY A 278 17.08 26.06 -11.00
CA GLY A 278 17.70 24.80 -11.38
C GLY A 278 18.39 24.02 -10.27
N ASP A 279 18.97 24.67 -9.25
CA ASP A 279 19.80 23.98 -8.26
C ASP A 279 18.98 23.40 -7.09
N GLU A 280 17.92 24.08 -6.63
CA GLU A 280 17.00 23.54 -5.63
C GLU A 280 16.14 22.40 -6.20
N ALA A 281 15.72 22.49 -7.46
CA ALA A 281 14.99 21.42 -8.13
C ALA A 281 15.86 20.17 -8.36
N LYS A 282 17.16 20.35 -8.68
CA LYS A 282 18.13 19.24 -8.79
C LYS A 282 18.48 18.63 -7.43
N ALA A 283 18.71 19.45 -6.40
CA ALA A 283 18.93 18.96 -5.03
C ALA A 283 17.68 18.27 -4.46
N GLY A 284 16.48 18.76 -4.79
CA GLY A 284 15.21 18.11 -4.48
C GLY A 284 14.98 16.81 -5.26
N GLN A 285 15.42 16.73 -6.53
CA GLN A 285 15.41 15.49 -7.32
C GLN A 285 16.34 14.44 -6.72
N ALA A 286 17.56 14.81 -6.35
CA ALA A 286 18.51 13.90 -5.67
C ALA A 286 17.97 13.40 -4.32
N LYS A 287 17.25 14.26 -3.57
CA LYS A 287 16.59 13.91 -2.30
C LYS A 287 15.30 13.10 -2.45
N GLY A 288 14.75 12.97 -3.66
CA GLY A 288 13.48 12.28 -3.93
C GLY A 288 13.62 10.97 -4.70
N LEU A 289 14.84 10.50 -4.98
CA LEU A 289 15.06 9.30 -5.79
C LEU A 289 14.53 8.03 -5.12
N ASN A 290 14.56 7.97 -3.79
CA ASN A 290 14.24 6.82 -2.95
C ASN A 290 12.89 6.94 -2.24
N MET A 291 12.03 7.83 -2.71
CA MET A 291 10.83 8.23 -2.00
C MET A 291 9.58 8.03 -2.87
N VAL A 292 8.52 7.54 -2.24
CA VAL A 292 7.16 7.54 -2.77
C VAL A 292 6.26 8.22 -1.76
N LEU A 293 5.39 9.11 -2.20
CA LEU A 293 4.31 9.60 -1.37
C LEU A 293 3.06 8.77 -1.65
N LEU A 294 2.48 8.21 -0.59
CA LEU A 294 1.14 7.65 -0.67
C LEU A 294 0.16 8.62 -0.01
N VAL A 295 -0.70 9.21 -0.82
CA VAL A 295 -1.73 10.14 -0.33
C VAL A 295 -3.06 9.41 -0.29
N GLN A 296 -3.69 9.37 0.87
CA GLN A 296 -5.04 8.85 1.06
C GLN A 296 -6.01 10.02 1.20
N VAL A 297 -6.98 10.07 0.29
CA VAL A 297 -8.08 11.04 0.31
C VAL A 297 -9.35 10.33 0.76
N PRO A 298 -9.88 10.63 1.96
CA PRO A 298 -11.08 9.99 2.46
C PRO A 298 -12.32 10.34 1.64
N LEU A 299 -13.10 9.33 1.28
CA LEU A 299 -14.33 9.42 0.50
C LEU A 299 -15.55 9.08 1.36
N LYS A 300 -16.71 9.65 1.00
CA LYS A 300 -17.97 9.37 1.69
C LYS A 300 -18.38 7.93 1.42
N GLN A 301 -18.45 7.17 2.50
CA GLN A 301 -18.88 5.79 2.49
C GLN A 301 -20.42 5.74 2.70
N LYS A 302 -21.14 5.01 1.83
CA LYS A 302 -22.61 4.99 1.78
C LYS A 302 -23.26 4.09 2.84
N GLU A 303 -22.66 2.94 3.12
CA GLU A 303 -23.13 1.95 4.10
C GLU A 303 -21.93 1.39 4.87
N PRO A 304 -21.47 2.01 5.96
CA PRO A 304 -20.30 1.55 6.65
C PRO A 304 -20.66 0.22 7.28
N GLN A 305 -20.17 -0.87 6.69
CA GLN A 305 -20.33 -2.18 7.28
C GLN A 305 -19.75 -2.09 8.69
N ARG A 306 -20.54 -2.48 9.68
CA ARG A 306 -20.03 -2.62 11.04
C ARG A 306 -19.02 -3.75 10.98
N LEU A 307 -17.73 -3.42 11.00
CA LEU A 307 -16.70 -4.41 11.35
C LEU A 307 -16.91 -4.76 12.82
N PHE A 308 -17.76 -5.75 13.07
CA PHE A 308 -17.61 -6.67 14.18
C PHE A 308 -17.32 -8.03 13.55
N ASP A 309 -16.33 -8.75 14.08
CA ASP A 309 -15.88 -10.10 13.72
C ASP A 309 -15.00 -10.29 12.47
N SER A 310 -13.89 -9.55 12.37
CA SER A 310 -12.69 -10.14 11.75
C SER A 310 -11.44 -9.80 12.55
N GLU A 311 -11.32 -10.39 13.74
CA GLU A 311 -10.00 -10.62 14.37
C GLU A 311 -9.13 -11.57 13.53
N GLU A 312 -9.69 -12.20 12.51
CA GLU A 312 -8.94 -12.98 11.53
C GLU A 312 -8.47 -12.09 10.36
N CYS A 313 -7.48 -11.25 10.60
CA CYS A 313 -6.61 -10.74 9.53
C CYS A 313 -5.21 -10.52 10.12
N PHE A 314 -4.31 -11.44 9.75
CA PHE A 314 -2.88 -11.44 10.07
C PHE A 314 -2.50 -11.77 11.52
N ASP A 315 -2.83 -12.98 11.95
CA ASP A 315 -2.05 -13.67 12.99
C ASP A 315 -1.23 -14.80 12.34
N LYS A 316 -0.18 -14.40 11.59
CA LYS A 316 0.93 -15.33 11.35
C LYS A 316 1.87 -15.20 12.53
N ALA A 317 1.65 -16.04 13.53
CA ALA A 317 2.69 -16.38 14.49
C ALA A 317 3.94 -16.77 13.70
N ALA A 318 4.99 -15.93 13.82
CA ALA A 318 6.30 -16.24 13.29
C ALA A 318 6.75 -17.56 13.92
N ALA A 319 6.83 -18.62 13.11
CA ALA A 319 7.52 -19.83 13.53
C ALA A 319 8.98 -19.43 13.74
N GLY A 320 9.44 -19.48 15.00
CA GLY A 320 10.79 -19.10 15.36
C GLY A 320 11.81 -19.89 14.52
N ALA A 321 12.47 -19.20 13.59
CA ALA A 321 13.64 -19.72 12.94
C ALA A 321 14.77 -19.74 13.97
N MET A 322 15.43 -20.88 14.12
CA MET A 322 16.65 -21.00 14.91
C MET A 322 17.69 -20.00 14.36
N PRO A 323 18.45 -19.30 15.22
CA PRO A 323 19.48 -18.39 14.75
C PRO A 323 20.51 -19.20 13.93
N SER A 324 20.54 -18.94 12.63
CA SER A 324 21.66 -19.31 11.78
C SER A 324 22.87 -18.51 12.27
N GLU A 325 23.97 -19.19 12.59
CA GLU A 325 25.25 -18.52 12.83
C GLU A 325 25.70 -17.87 11.51
N ALA A 326 25.26 -16.63 11.29
CA ALA A 326 25.75 -15.82 10.21
C ALA A 326 27.20 -15.45 10.50
N MET A 327 28.11 -15.81 9.60
CA MET A 327 29.35 -15.08 9.44
C MET A 327 29.03 -13.58 9.42
N SER A 328 29.84 -12.74 10.07
CA SER A 328 29.57 -11.30 10.14
C SER A 328 29.75 -10.64 8.77
N GLU A 329 28.76 -10.80 7.90
CA GLU A 329 28.63 -10.03 6.68
C GLU A 329 28.35 -8.58 7.07
N SER A 330 29.05 -7.64 6.42
CA SER A 330 28.77 -6.22 6.57
C SER A 330 27.44 -5.89 5.89
N SER A 331 26.68 -4.95 6.46
CA SER A 331 25.52 -4.41 5.75
C SER A 331 25.93 -3.76 4.43
N ASN A 332 25.04 -3.85 3.44
CA ASN A 332 25.15 -3.16 2.16
C ASN A 332 23.90 -2.34 1.83
N VAL A 333 23.20 -1.91 2.88
CA VAL A 333 22.03 -1.05 2.74
C VAL A 333 22.43 0.27 2.09
N GLU A 334 21.68 0.67 1.08
CA GLU A 334 21.79 2.00 0.45
C GLU A 334 20.42 2.52 0.05
N GLU A 335 20.35 3.73 -0.51
CA GLU A 335 19.10 4.24 -1.06
C GLU A 335 18.69 3.47 -2.32
N ALA A 336 17.41 3.14 -2.47
CA ALA A 336 16.88 2.63 -3.73
C ALA A 336 16.51 3.80 -4.65
N VAL A 337 16.70 3.69 -5.96
CA VAL A 337 16.12 4.62 -6.93
C VAL A 337 14.84 4.01 -7.48
N ILE A 338 13.72 4.70 -7.26
CA ILE A 338 12.40 4.23 -7.65
C ILE A 338 12.10 4.59 -9.10
N GLY A 339 11.55 3.64 -9.85
CA GLY A 339 11.01 3.81 -11.19
C GLY A 339 9.72 3.03 -11.38
N HIS A 340 9.32 2.80 -12.62
CA HIS A 340 8.28 1.85 -13.01
C HIS A 340 8.80 0.84 -14.02
N GLY A 341 8.21 -0.36 -14.00
CA GLY A 341 8.56 -1.46 -14.90
C GLY A 341 7.72 -1.49 -16.17
N GLU A 342 7.61 -2.68 -16.74
CA GLU A 342 6.82 -2.95 -17.94
C GLU A 342 5.32 -2.68 -17.74
N LEU A 343 4.62 -2.42 -18.85
CA LEU A 343 3.19 -2.16 -18.84
C LEU A 343 2.39 -3.47 -18.67
N GLU A 344 1.47 -3.48 -17.72
CA GLU A 344 0.70 -4.66 -17.28
C GLU A 344 -0.79 -4.60 -17.67
N GLY A 345 -1.17 -3.63 -18.49
CA GLY A 345 -2.54 -3.45 -19.01
C GLY A 345 -3.18 -2.15 -18.54
N PRO A 346 -4.51 -2.01 -18.68
CA PRO A 346 -5.20 -0.75 -18.42
C PRO A 346 -5.12 -0.35 -16.94
N PHE A 347 -4.86 0.93 -16.70
CA PHE A 347 -4.93 1.57 -15.39
C PHE A 347 -6.37 2.03 -15.12
N VAL A 348 -6.84 1.89 -13.87
CA VAL A 348 -8.19 2.34 -13.50
C VAL A 348 -8.15 3.38 -12.39
N GLU A 349 -8.80 4.51 -12.68
CA GLU A 349 -8.85 5.70 -11.82
C GLU A 349 -10.09 5.68 -10.93
N PHE A 350 -11.19 6.30 -11.36
CA PHE A 350 -12.43 6.45 -10.59
C PHE A 350 -13.51 5.41 -10.91
N ASP A 351 -13.28 4.57 -11.92
CA ASP A 351 -14.14 3.45 -12.31
C ASP A 351 -15.63 3.79 -12.53
N ASN A 352 -15.92 4.98 -13.07
CA ASN A 352 -17.28 5.49 -13.29
C ASN A 352 -18.10 5.65 -12.00
N LEU A 353 -17.45 5.77 -10.84
CA LEU A 353 -18.13 5.92 -9.55
C LEU A 353 -18.36 7.39 -9.21
N PRO A 354 -19.57 7.75 -8.70
CA PRO A 354 -19.87 9.09 -8.23
C PRO A 354 -19.37 9.30 -6.80
N VAL A 355 -18.04 9.22 -6.62
CA VAL A 355 -17.42 9.39 -5.30
C VAL A 355 -17.43 10.86 -4.88
N GLU A 356 -17.50 11.08 -3.58
CA GLU A 356 -17.44 12.41 -2.96
C GLU A 356 -16.40 12.42 -1.84
N ARG A 357 -15.63 13.51 -1.74
CA ARG A 357 -14.71 13.77 -0.62
C ARG A 357 -15.46 13.78 0.73
N ASP A 358 -14.93 13.10 1.75
CA ASP A 358 -15.48 13.12 3.12
C ASP A 358 -14.76 14.12 4.05
N PRO A 359 -15.28 15.35 4.20
CA PRO A 359 -14.61 16.41 4.95
C PRO A 359 -14.46 16.13 6.45
N ARG A 360 -15.03 15.04 7.00
CA ARG A 360 -14.82 14.67 8.41
C ARG A 360 -13.37 14.30 8.68
N PHE A 361 -12.69 13.69 7.70
CA PHE A 361 -11.33 13.18 7.83
C PHE A 361 -10.33 14.06 7.06
N PRO A 362 -9.10 14.24 7.57
CA PRO A 362 -8.03 14.93 6.83
C PRO A 362 -7.56 14.09 5.62
N VAL A 363 -6.89 14.74 4.67
CA VAL A 363 -6.07 14.02 3.68
C VAL A 363 -4.77 13.57 4.36
N ARG A 364 -4.43 12.29 4.24
CA ARG A 364 -3.21 11.71 4.83
C ARG A 364 -2.12 11.54 3.78
N VAL A 365 -0.89 11.92 4.09
CA VAL A 365 0.30 11.77 3.24
C VAL A 365 1.33 10.92 3.97
N THR A 366 1.59 9.72 3.47
CA THR A 366 2.63 8.83 3.99
C THR A 366 3.88 9.00 3.14
N VAL A 367 4.96 9.49 3.74
CA VAL A 367 6.29 9.59 3.11
C VAL A 367 7.00 8.26 3.29
N GLN A 368 7.10 7.46 2.24
CA GLN A 368 7.75 6.15 2.25
C GLN A 368 9.13 6.24 1.60
N PHE A 369 10.18 6.00 2.38
CA PHE A 369 11.55 5.83 1.87
C PHE A 369 11.85 4.35 1.60
N TYR A 370 12.75 4.09 0.65
CA TYR A 370 13.14 2.74 0.23
C TYR A 370 14.65 2.54 0.37
N LYS A 371 15.01 1.51 1.13
CA LYS A 371 16.39 1.13 1.45
C LYS A 371 16.73 -0.19 0.75
N ALA A 372 17.54 -0.12 -0.31
CA ALA A 372 17.99 -1.26 -1.08
C ALA A 372 18.92 -2.17 -0.27
N THR A 373 18.75 -3.49 -0.35
CA THR A 373 19.71 -4.47 0.18
C THR A 373 19.68 -5.76 -0.64
N ASP A 374 20.82 -6.41 -0.83
CA ASP A 374 20.92 -7.75 -1.46
C ASP A 374 21.38 -8.83 -0.47
N ASN A 375 21.58 -8.49 0.80
CA ASN A 375 22.04 -9.43 1.82
C ASN A 375 21.16 -9.44 3.07
N GLY A 376 20.21 -8.51 3.20
CA GLY A 376 19.29 -8.44 4.35
C GLY A 376 20.00 -8.27 5.70
N VAL A 377 21.19 -7.66 5.73
CA VAL A 377 21.91 -7.35 6.97
C VAL A 377 21.72 -5.87 7.30
N VAL A 378 21.33 -5.56 8.54
CA VAL A 378 21.11 -4.20 9.02
C VAL A 378 22.17 -3.86 10.06
N SER A 379 22.86 -2.75 9.84
CA SER A 379 23.81 -2.18 10.79
C SER A 379 23.18 -1.05 11.61
N GLU A 380 23.86 -0.66 12.70
CA GLU A 380 23.44 0.48 13.50
C GLU A 380 23.43 1.80 12.73
N ASP A 381 24.36 1.97 11.80
CA ASP A 381 24.43 3.19 10.97
C ASP A 381 23.26 3.28 10.00
N ASP A 382 22.77 2.14 9.49
CA ASP A 382 21.57 2.12 8.64
C ASP A 382 20.34 2.59 9.43
N MET A 383 20.14 2.07 10.64
CA MET A 383 19.01 2.46 11.49
C MET A 383 19.09 3.93 11.92
N ARG A 384 20.30 4.42 12.23
CA ARG A 384 20.55 5.84 12.52
C ARG A 384 20.19 6.72 11.32
N SER A 385 20.66 6.36 10.13
CA SER A 385 20.40 7.07 8.88
C SER A 385 18.91 7.09 8.54
N ILE A 386 18.21 5.96 8.71
CA ILE A 386 16.75 5.89 8.58
C ILE A 386 16.08 6.86 9.55
N LYS A 387 16.43 6.83 10.85
CA LYS A 387 15.86 7.72 11.85
C LYS A 387 16.04 9.19 11.49
N GLU A 388 17.26 9.58 11.11
CA GLU A 388 17.56 10.95 10.68
C GLU A 388 16.72 11.37 9.47
N GLN A 389 16.56 10.48 8.48
CA GLN A 389 15.73 10.74 7.30
C GLN A 389 14.24 10.90 7.65
N LEU A 390 13.71 10.07 8.56
CA LEU A 390 12.34 10.20 9.04
C LEU A 390 12.13 11.53 9.77
N ASP A 391 13.06 11.92 10.64
CA ASP A 391 12.98 13.16 11.43
C ASP A 391 12.93 14.42 10.57
N LEU A 392 13.59 14.40 9.40
CA LEU A 392 13.55 15.52 8.45
C LEU A 392 12.13 15.82 7.95
N VAL A 393 11.24 14.83 7.87
CA VAL A 393 9.84 15.03 7.46
C VAL A 393 9.07 15.83 8.52
N TYR A 394 9.35 15.58 9.80
CA TYR A 394 8.67 16.24 10.91
C TYR A 394 9.26 17.62 11.27
N LYS A 395 10.48 17.92 10.81
CA LYS A 395 11.23 19.12 11.18
C LYS A 395 10.50 20.44 10.92
N ASP A 396 9.80 20.53 9.79
CA ASP A 396 9.11 21.75 9.36
C ASP A 396 7.59 21.68 9.55
N ALA A 397 7.11 20.75 10.39
CA ALA A 397 5.70 20.61 10.70
C ALA A 397 5.20 21.74 11.60
N THR A 398 3.95 22.17 11.39
CA THR A 398 3.29 23.14 12.28
C THR A 398 2.97 22.49 13.63
N TYR A 399 2.57 21.21 13.59
CA TYR A 399 2.27 20.39 14.75
C TYR A 399 2.87 19.00 14.56
N VAL A 400 3.35 18.39 15.64
CA VAL A 400 3.75 16.99 15.71
C VAL A 400 3.12 16.39 16.95
N GLY A 401 2.40 15.29 16.79
CA GLY A 401 1.67 14.66 17.88
C GLY A 401 1.22 13.26 17.54
N SER A 402 0.56 12.62 18.50
CA SER A 402 0.00 11.29 18.34
C SER A 402 -1.44 11.36 17.85
N LEU A 403 -1.80 10.54 16.86
CA LEU A 403 -3.21 10.35 16.48
C LEU A 403 -3.97 9.49 17.51
N VAL A 404 -3.28 8.60 18.23
CA VAL A 404 -3.88 7.59 19.10
C VAL A 404 -3.89 8.00 20.57
N VAL A 405 -2.78 8.54 21.04
CA VAL A 405 -2.49 8.91 22.43
C VAL A 405 -2.05 10.38 22.50
N PRO A 406 -2.93 11.33 22.13
CA PRO A 406 -2.62 12.75 22.17
C PRO A 406 -2.23 13.18 23.60
N ALA A 407 -1.29 14.12 23.71
CA ALA A 407 -0.92 14.66 25.01
C ALA A 407 -2.08 15.50 25.58
N GLY A 408 -2.26 15.51 26.90
CA GLY A 408 -3.37 16.24 27.54
C GLY A 408 -3.36 17.77 27.33
N ASN A 409 -2.27 18.32 26.77
CA ASN A 409 -2.10 19.71 26.40
C ASN A 409 -1.91 19.92 24.88
N ASP A 410 -2.21 18.92 24.06
CA ASP A 410 -2.07 19.06 22.61
C ASP A 410 -3.00 20.18 22.09
N PRO A 411 -2.47 21.13 21.28
CA PRO A 411 -3.29 22.13 20.64
C PRO A 411 -4.30 21.44 19.70
N THR A 412 -5.47 22.05 19.50
CA THR A 412 -6.39 21.56 18.47
C THR A 412 -5.70 21.60 17.11
N ARG A 413 -5.45 20.43 16.53
CA ARG A 413 -4.73 20.32 15.26
C ARG A 413 -5.69 20.53 14.10
N PRO A 414 -5.29 21.21 13.01
CA PRO A 414 -6.12 21.35 11.82
C PRO A 414 -6.50 20.01 11.19
N THR A 415 -5.70 18.96 11.40
CA THR A 415 -6.00 17.62 10.88
C THR A 415 -6.76 16.73 11.86
N ASP A 416 -7.09 17.19 13.07
CA ASP A 416 -7.84 16.39 14.03
C ASP A 416 -9.22 16.02 13.46
N TRP A 417 -9.55 14.74 13.56
CA TRP A 417 -10.93 14.29 13.36
C TRP A 417 -11.64 14.32 14.72
N LYS A 418 -12.94 14.62 14.72
CA LYS A 418 -13.77 14.60 15.95
C LYS A 418 -14.92 13.62 15.78
N PRO A 419 -15.14 12.70 16.72
CA PRO A 419 -16.33 11.85 16.72
C PRO A 419 -17.58 12.72 16.68
N THR A 420 -18.30 12.70 15.57
CA THR A 420 -19.68 13.19 15.57
C THR A 420 -20.46 12.22 16.44
N LYS A 421 -20.99 12.68 17.58
CA LYS A 421 -21.91 11.88 18.41
C LYS A 421 -22.92 11.22 17.46
N PRO A 422 -23.14 9.89 17.53
CA PRO A 422 -24.22 9.29 16.76
C PRO A 422 -25.50 10.03 17.14
N ARG A 423 -26.24 10.52 16.15
CA ARG A 423 -27.63 10.92 16.38
C ARG A 423 -28.34 9.64 16.82
N LEU A 424 -28.61 9.54 18.11
CA LEU A 424 -29.44 8.50 18.70
C LEU A 424 -30.85 8.56 18.10
#